data_AF-A0A412KLH9-F1
#
_entry.id   AF-A0A412KLH9-F1
#
_cell.length_a   1.000
_cell.length_b   1.000
_cell.length_c   1.000
_cell.angle_alpha   90.00
_cell.angle_beta   90.00
_cell.angle_gamma   90.00
#
_symmetry.space_group_name_H-M   'P 1'
#
loop_
_entity.id
_entity.type
_entity.pdbx_description
1 polymer ?
#
loop_
_entity_poly.entity_id
_entity_poly.type
_entity_poly.pdbx_seq_one_letter_code
_entity_poly.pdbx_strand_id
1 'polypeptide(L)'
;MLQKWEQDEQSVFNEALLNTYFISPPRIYCWEKLLYNLDYEGENFMNLLFDMSLKKDAIGNCLSTSVRTNGAVAVFLPGVAQRLGKLIGGSFYMVFTSIHEVMIHSEDSADPRKLKEVLAETVEETTPEEDFLTYYVYHYNAETGQFSYY
;
A
#
# COMPACT_ATOMS: atom_id res chain seq x y z
N MET A 1 16.62 -21.14 15.77
CA MET A 1 16.64 -21.72 14.41
C MET A 1 17.71 -21.03 13.56
N LEU A 2 17.70 -19.69 13.47
CA LEU A 2 18.68 -18.89 12.72
C LEU A 2 20.13 -19.03 13.21
N GLN A 3 20.35 -19.14 14.53
CA GLN A 3 21.68 -19.38 15.11
C GLN A 3 22.34 -20.68 14.63
N LYS A 4 21.56 -21.71 14.25
CA LYS A 4 22.09 -22.95 13.68
C LYS A 4 22.55 -22.80 12.23
N TRP A 5 22.09 -21.75 11.54
CA TRP A 5 22.45 -21.43 10.17
C TRP A 5 23.51 -20.32 10.11
N GLU A 6 23.99 -19.85 11.27
CA GLU A 6 24.99 -18.76 11.39
C GLU A 6 24.55 -17.49 10.64
N GLN A 7 23.25 -17.23 10.60
CA GLN A 7 22.68 -16.06 9.94
C GLN A 7 22.21 -15.02 10.97
N ASP A 8 22.42 -13.76 10.62
CA ASP A 8 21.89 -12.61 11.33
C ASP A 8 20.40 -12.41 11.02
N GLU A 9 19.61 -12.14 12.07
CA GLU A 9 18.16 -12.03 11.96
C GLU A 9 17.73 -10.85 11.09
N GLN A 10 18.38 -9.70 11.25
CA GLN A 10 18.07 -8.50 10.46
C GLN A 10 18.38 -8.72 8.97
N SER A 11 19.49 -9.39 8.68
CA SER A 11 19.88 -9.74 7.31
C SER A 11 18.85 -10.67 6.68
N VAL A 12 18.44 -11.73 7.38
CA VAL A 12 17.40 -12.65 6.88
C VAL A 12 16.06 -11.94 6.65
N PHE A 13 15.68 -11.03 7.55
CA PHE A 13 14.45 -10.24 7.38
C PHE A 13 14.52 -9.31 6.16
N ASN A 14 15.64 -8.60 5.97
CA ASN A 14 15.86 -7.73 4.81
C ASN A 14 15.82 -8.52 3.49
N GLU A 15 16.49 -9.68 3.45
CA GLU A 15 16.45 -10.58 2.29
C GLU A 15 15.03 -11.12 2.05
N ALA A 16 14.27 -11.43 3.10
CA ALA A 16 12.88 -11.83 2.97
C ALA A 16 12.03 -10.72 2.33
N LEU A 17 12.17 -9.47 2.76
CA LEU A 17 11.47 -8.32 2.16
C LEU A 17 11.82 -8.13 0.68
N LEU A 18 13.10 -8.25 0.32
CA LEU A 18 13.54 -8.17 -1.07
C LEU A 18 12.99 -9.32 -1.91
N ASN A 19 13.03 -10.55 -1.40
CA ASN A 19 12.47 -11.71 -2.09
C ASN A 19 10.96 -11.57 -2.29
N THR A 20 10.23 -11.11 -1.28
CA THR A 20 8.79 -10.82 -1.39
C THR A 20 8.53 -9.77 -2.46
N TYR A 21 9.32 -8.70 -2.53
CA TYR A 21 9.18 -7.67 -3.57
C TYR A 21 9.32 -8.25 -4.99
N PHE A 22 10.25 -9.18 -5.22
CA PHE A 22 10.42 -9.79 -6.54
C PHE A 22 9.36 -10.82 -6.89
N ILE A 23 8.90 -11.61 -5.90
CA ILE A 23 7.86 -12.63 -6.09
C ILE A 23 6.49 -11.98 -6.29
N SER A 24 6.22 -10.90 -5.55
CA SER A 24 4.93 -10.24 -5.43
C SER A 24 5.11 -8.72 -5.51
N PRO A 25 5.48 -8.19 -6.69
CA PRO A 25 5.78 -6.78 -6.83
C PRO A 25 4.54 -5.90 -6.59
N PRO A 26 4.72 -4.71 -5.99
CA PRO A 26 3.62 -3.79 -5.71
C PRO A 26 3.02 -3.23 -7.01
N ARG A 27 1.70 -3.01 -6.99
CA ARG A 27 0.90 -2.54 -8.14
C ARG A 27 -0.14 -1.53 -7.68
N ILE A 28 -0.36 -0.51 -8.50
CA ILE A 28 -1.49 0.42 -8.33
C ILE A 28 -2.61 0.01 -9.25
N TYR A 29 -3.78 -0.32 -8.70
CA TYR A 29 -4.93 -0.76 -9.47
C TYR A 29 -5.87 0.41 -9.78
N CYS A 30 -6.11 0.63 -11.08
CA CYS A 30 -7.18 1.51 -11.55
C CYS A 30 -8.50 0.73 -11.65
N TRP A 31 -9.47 1.08 -10.81
CA TRP A 31 -10.82 0.48 -10.84
C TRP A 31 -11.45 0.54 -12.23
N GLU A 32 -11.32 1.67 -12.93
CA GLU A 32 -11.90 1.85 -14.26
C GLU A 32 -11.34 0.84 -15.27
N LYS A 33 -10.05 0.47 -15.16
CA LYS A 33 -9.42 -0.50 -16.05
C LYS A 33 -9.84 -1.94 -15.74
N LEU A 34 -10.05 -2.26 -14.46
CA LEU A 34 -10.56 -3.58 -14.04
C LEU A 34 -11.95 -3.88 -14.63
N LEU A 35 -12.78 -2.86 -14.82
CA LEU A 35 -14.12 -3.03 -15.41
C LEU A 35 -14.10 -3.47 -16.89
N TYR A 36 -13.07 -3.07 -17.63
CA TYR A 36 -12.97 -3.34 -19.08
C TYR A 36 -11.97 -4.44 -19.44
N ASN A 37 -11.04 -4.77 -18.54
CA ASN A 37 -10.02 -5.78 -18.76
C ASN A 37 -9.81 -6.63 -17.49
N LEU A 38 -10.28 -7.88 -17.54
CA LEU A 38 -10.10 -8.86 -16.46
C LEU A 38 -8.65 -9.32 -16.30
N ASP A 39 -7.84 -9.22 -17.36
CA ASP A 39 -6.41 -9.59 -17.36
C ASP A 39 -5.52 -8.40 -16.92
N TYR A 40 -6.09 -7.34 -16.37
CA TYR A 40 -5.36 -6.17 -15.91
C TYR A 40 -4.61 -6.47 -14.59
N GLU A 41 -3.28 -6.44 -14.65
CA GLU A 41 -2.39 -6.77 -13.51
C GLU A 41 -2.00 -5.55 -12.64
N GLY A 42 -2.64 -4.40 -12.83
CA GLY A 42 -2.28 -3.16 -12.16
C GLY A 42 -1.06 -2.46 -12.78
N GLU A 43 -0.90 -1.18 -12.47
CA GLU A 43 0.23 -0.40 -12.97
C GLU A 43 1.53 -0.65 -12.19
N ASN A 44 2.64 -0.81 -12.91
CA ASN A 44 3.97 -0.91 -12.32
C ASN A 44 4.57 0.47 -12.03
N PHE A 45 4.09 1.13 -10.97
CA PHE A 45 4.54 2.46 -10.54
C PHE A 45 5.99 2.51 -10.05
N MET A 46 6.59 1.35 -9.74
CA MET A 46 7.99 1.24 -9.35
C MET A 46 8.94 1.32 -10.55
N ASN A 47 8.44 1.16 -11.78
CA ASN A 47 9.25 1.38 -12.98
C ASN A 47 9.55 2.89 -13.13
N LEU A 48 10.80 3.28 -12.94
CA LEU A 48 11.25 4.67 -13.03
C LEU A 48 11.25 5.23 -14.46
N LEU A 49 11.18 4.36 -15.47
CA LEU A 49 11.12 4.76 -16.89
C LEU A 49 9.71 5.12 -17.34
N PHE A 50 8.68 4.81 -16.55
CA PHE A 50 7.30 5.08 -16.87
C PHE A 50 6.80 6.29 -16.08
N ASP A 51 6.26 7.27 -16.80
CA ASP A 51 5.68 8.45 -16.17
C ASP A 51 4.26 8.13 -15.70
N MET A 52 4.02 8.30 -14.40
CA MET A 52 2.75 8.01 -13.76
C MET A 52 2.46 9.14 -12.77
N SER A 53 1.19 9.54 -12.71
CA SER A 53 0.68 10.39 -11.65
C SER A 53 -0.36 9.62 -10.83
N LEU A 54 -0.29 9.73 -9.51
CA LEU A 54 -1.32 9.20 -8.63
C LEU A 54 -2.48 10.20 -8.49
N LYS A 55 -3.69 9.67 -8.31
CA LYS A 55 -4.88 10.49 -8.02
C LYS A 55 -4.69 11.18 -6.67
N LYS A 56 -5.13 12.43 -6.58
CA LYS A 56 -5.19 13.21 -5.34
C LYS A 56 -6.62 13.54 -4.94
N ASP A 57 -7.60 12.88 -5.55
CA ASP A 57 -9.01 13.06 -5.20
C ASP A 57 -9.39 12.21 -3.97
N ALA A 58 -10.66 12.31 -3.57
CA ALA A 58 -11.19 11.59 -2.41
C ALA A 58 -11.25 10.06 -2.60
N ILE A 59 -11.17 9.55 -3.83
CA ILE A 59 -11.23 8.11 -4.12
C ILE A 59 -9.89 7.45 -3.74
N GLY A 60 -8.78 8.16 -3.93
CA GLY A 60 -7.45 7.66 -3.64
C GLY A 60 -6.96 6.64 -4.67
N ASN A 61 -5.92 5.87 -4.29
CA ASN A 61 -5.25 4.90 -5.16
C ASN A 61 -5.17 3.55 -4.44
N CYS A 62 -5.68 2.49 -5.09
CA CYS A 62 -5.58 1.14 -4.54
C CYS A 62 -4.18 0.57 -4.76
N LEU A 63 -3.45 0.34 -3.68
CA LEU A 63 -2.18 -0.38 -3.69
C LEU A 63 -2.42 -1.83 -3.28
N SER A 64 -1.91 -2.75 -4.11
CA SER A 64 -1.86 -4.18 -3.81
C SER A 64 -0.60 -4.78 -4.47
N THR A 65 -0.59 -6.08 -4.72
CA THR A 65 0.49 -6.81 -5.40
C THR A 65 -0.04 -7.52 -6.63
N SER A 66 0.84 -7.88 -7.57
CA SER A 66 0.44 -8.57 -8.80
C SER A 66 -0.22 -9.94 -8.56
N VAL A 67 0.11 -10.62 -7.46
CA VAL A 67 -0.53 -11.89 -7.05
C VAL A 67 -1.73 -11.69 -6.11
N ARG A 68 -2.04 -10.43 -5.74
CA ARG A 68 -3.21 -10.03 -4.92
C ARG A 68 -3.31 -10.72 -3.55
N THR A 69 -2.19 -11.22 -3.05
CA THR A 69 -2.07 -11.80 -1.70
C THR A 69 -1.28 -10.85 -0.82
N ASN A 70 -1.80 -10.58 0.38
CA ASN A 70 -1.19 -9.68 1.38
C ASN A 70 -0.78 -8.32 0.79
N GLY A 71 -1.55 -7.79 -0.16
CA GLY A 71 -1.15 -6.60 -0.92
C GLY A 71 -1.15 -5.33 -0.07
N ALA A 72 -1.88 -5.32 1.04
CA ALA A 72 -1.93 -4.19 1.96
C ALA A 72 -0.55 -3.85 2.56
N VAL A 73 0.28 -4.87 2.83
CA VAL A 73 1.62 -4.65 3.40
C VAL A 73 2.66 -4.23 2.36
N ALA A 74 2.28 -4.19 1.07
CA ALA A 74 3.19 -3.81 0.00
C ALA A 74 3.76 -2.40 0.16
N VAL A 75 3.05 -1.51 0.88
CA VAL A 75 3.53 -0.16 1.21
C VAL A 75 4.83 -0.16 2.02
N PHE A 76 5.06 -1.20 2.82
CA PHE A 76 6.24 -1.36 3.66
C PHE A 76 7.41 -2.06 2.94
N LEU A 77 7.21 -2.52 1.71
CA LEU A 77 8.29 -3.10 0.93
C LEU A 77 9.36 -2.03 0.61
N PRO A 78 10.63 -2.43 0.44
CA PRO A 78 11.72 -1.50 0.23
C PRO A 78 11.47 -0.50 -0.90
N GLY A 79 11.54 0.80 -0.58
CA GLY A 79 11.41 1.88 -1.57
C GLY A 79 9.97 2.26 -1.96
N VAL A 80 8.96 1.50 -1.54
CA VAL A 80 7.57 1.71 -2.00
C VAL A 80 6.98 3.00 -1.47
N ALA A 81 6.98 3.22 -0.16
CA ALA A 81 6.45 4.46 0.42
C ALA A 81 7.16 5.70 -0.10
N GLN A 82 8.50 5.63 -0.29
CA GLN A 82 9.27 6.73 -0.87
C GLN A 82 8.83 7.02 -2.32
N ARG A 83 8.58 5.97 -3.12
CA ARG A 83 8.09 6.14 -4.50
C ARG A 83 6.69 6.72 -4.53
N LEU A 84 5.78 6.24 -3.68
CA LEU A 84 4.42 6.79 -3.56
C LEU A 84 4.45 8.28 -3.18
N GLY A 85 5.26 8.66 -2.19
CA GLY A 85 5.42 10.06 -1.79
C GLY A 85 5.93 10.94 -2.93
N LYS A 86 6.86 10.44 -3.77
CA LYS A 86 7.32 11.16 -4.97
C LYS A 86 6.22 11.31 -6.03
N LEU A 87 5.41 10.28 -6.25
CA LEU A 87 4.34 10.29 -7.26
C LEU A 87 3.13 11.14 -6.84
N ILE A 88 2.82 11.17 -5.54
CA ILE A 88 1.84 12.08 -4.95
C ILE A 88 2.41 13.51 -4.84
N GLY A 89 3.71 13.65 -4.67
CA GLY A 89 4.38 14.92 -4.46
C GLY A 89 4.26 15.42 -3.01
N GLY A 90 4.18 14.52 -2.03
CA GLY A 90 4.01 14.86 -0.62
C GLY A 90 3.75 13.65 0.27
N SER A 91 3.37 13.92 1.51
CA SER A 91 2.92 12.93 2.47
C SER A 91 1.56 12.34 2.08
N PHE A 92 1.22 11.18 2.64
CA PHE A 92 -0.03 10.50 2.32
C PHE A 92 -0.57 9.68 3.50
N TYR A 93 -1.89 9.52 3.49
CA TYR A 93 -2.61 8.60 4.36
C TYR A 93 -2.74 7.21 3.73
N MET A 94 -2.74 6.20 4.58
CA MET A 94 -2.94 4.79 4.22
C MET A 94 -4.16 4.27 4.98
N VAL A 95 -5.11 3.74 4.23
CA VAL A 95 -6.38 3.21 4.75
C VAL A 95 -6.45 1.74 4.40
N PHE A 96 -6.29 0.89 5.42
CA PHE A 96 -6.21 -0.56 5.28
C PHE A 96 -7.61 -1.17 5.25
N THR A 97 -8.19 -1.30 4.06
CA THR A 97 -9.54 -1.84 3.87
C THR A 97 -9.62 -3.36 4.03
N SER A 98 -8.53 -4.08 3.73
CA SER A 98 -8.40 -5.53 3.95
C SER A 98 -6.93 -5.97 3.96
N ILE A 99 -6.65 -7.26 4.16
CA ILE A 99 -5.31 -7.84 3.93
C ILE A 99 -4.85 -7.72 2.47
N HIS A 100 -5.78 -7.61 1.53
CA HIS A 100 -5.49 -7.67 0.09
C HIS A 100 -4.99 -6.34 -0.46
N GLU A 101 -5.34 -5.22 0.16
CA GLU A 101 -5.10 -3.90 -0.40
C GLU A 101 -5.08 -2.79 0.65
N VAL A 102 -4.46 -1.68 0.28
CA VAL A 102 -4.46 -0.45 1.06
C VAL A 102 -4.73 0.73 0.14
N MET A 103 -5.63 1.61 0.57
CA MET A 103 -5.96 2.83 -0.16
C MET A 103 -5.02 3.96 0.24
N ILE A 104 -4.41 4.59 -0.76
CA ILE A 104 -3.44 5.68 -0.60
C ILE A 104 -4.09 7.01 -0.97
N HIS A 105 -4.12 7.94 -0.03
CA HIS A 105 -4.72 9.27 -0.20
C HIS A 105 -3.71 10.37 0.08
N SER A 106 -3.69 11.43 -0.74
CA SER A 106 -2.82 12.58 -0.52
C SER A 106 -3.19 13.32 0.77
N GLU A 107 -2.19 13.73 1.55
CA GLU A 107 -2.40 14.54 2.76
C GLU A 107 -3.04 15.90 2.44
N ASP A 108 -2.71 16.49 1.28
CA ASP A 108 -3.17 17.81 0.87
C ASP A 108 -4.69 17.91 0.66
N SER A 109 -5.34 16.78 0.34
CA SER A 109 -6.74 16.75 -0.10
C SER A 109 -7.66 15.90 0.76
N ALA A 110 -7.11 15.00 1.58
CA ALA A 110 -7.91 14.09 2.39
C ALA A 110 -7.96 14.52 3.87
N ASP A 111 -9.14 14.39 4.48
CA ASP A 111 -9.32 14.55 5.93
C ASP A 111 -9.22 13.16 6.59
N PRO A 112 -8.22 12.92 7.48
CA PRO A 112 -8.06 11.62 8.14
C PRO A 112 -9.26 11.20 8.99
N ARG A 113 -10.05 12.16 9.53
CA ARG A 113 -11.28 11.83 10.27
C ARG A 113 -12.34 11.28 9.33
N LYS A 114 -12.48 11.89 8.14
CA LYS A 114 -13.43 11.40 7.14
C LYS A 114 -13.01 10.06 6.57
N LEU A 115 -11.71 9.86 6.34
CA LEU A 115 -11.16 8.56 5.95
C LEU A 115 -11.47 7.48 6.99
N LYS A 116 -11.42 7.81 8.29
CA LYS A 116 -11.73 6.88 9.38
C LYS A 116 -13.20 6.47 9.40
N GLU A 117 -14.12 7.42 9.17
CA GLU A 117 -15.55 7.12 9.02
C GLU A 117 -15.80 6.18 7.83
N VAL A 118 -15.26 6.51 6.65
CA VAL A 118 -15.43 5.71 5.44
C VAL A 118 -14.80 4.32 5.58
N LEU A 119 -13.64 4.23 6.25
CA LEU A 119 -13.02 2.94 6.56
C LEU A 119 -13.93 2.07 7.43
N ALA A 120 -14.53 2.64 8.47
CA ALA A 120 -15.44 1.90 9.34
C ALA A 120 -16.63 1.34 8.56
N GLU A 121 -17.28 2.18 7.75
CA GLU A 121 -18.38 1.76 6.87
C GLU A 121 -17.94 0.66 5.89
N THR A 122 -16.79 0.84 5.23
CA THR A 122 -16.25 -0.13 4.26
C THR A 122 -15.99 -1.49 4.91
N VAL A 123 -15.37 -1.49 6.10
CA VAL A 123 -15.07 -2.72 6.83
C VAL A 123 -16.33 -3.44 7.25
N GLU A 124 -17.30 -2.72 7.82
CA GLU A 124 -18.57 -3.31 8.28
C GLU A 124 -19.41 -3.89 7.13
N GLU A 125 -19.37 -3.28 5.95
CA GLU A 125 -20.20 -3.69 4.81
C GLU A 125 -19.52 -4.76 3.92
N THR A 126 -18.19 -4.71 3.78
CA THR A 126 -17.52 -5.41 2.67
C THR A 126 -16.33 -6.28 3.06
N THR A 127 -15.77 -6.11 4.27
CA THR A 127 -14.54 -6.82 4.67
C THR A 127 -14.87 -8.01 5.57
N PRO A 128 -14.51 -9.25 5.18
CA PRO A 128 -14.61 -10.41 6.06
C PRO A 128 -13.79 -10.23 7.34
N GLU A 129 -14.22 -10.84 8.44
CA GLU A 129 -13.53 -10.72 9.73
C GLU A 129 -12.08 -11.23 9.67
N GLU A 130 -11.83 -12.28 8.88
CA GLU A 130 -10.50 -12.83 8.63
C GLU A 130 -9.56 -11.90 7.85
N ASP A 131 -10.12 -10.96 7.08
CA ASP A 131 -9.38 -10.03 6.24
C ASP A 131 -9.20 -8.66 6.91
N PHE A 132 -9.82 -8.45 8.09
CA PHE A 132 -9.73 -7.22 8.83
C PHE A 132 -8.32 -7.00 9.40
N LEU A 133 -7.83 -5.76 9.28
CA LEU A 133 -6.54 -5.35 9.83
C LEU A 133 -6.71 -4.34 10.97
N THR A 134 -7.43 -3.24 10.73
CA THR A 134 -7.44 -2.10 11.64
C THR A 134 -8.50 -1.05 11.27
N TYR A 135 -8.93 -0.26 12.25
CA TYR A 135 -9.71 0.97 12.05
C TYR A 135 -8.86 2.25 12.11
N TYR A 136 -7.53 2.14 12.26
CA TYR A 136 -6.65 3.30 12.26
C TYR A 136 -6.35 3.77 10.85
N VAL A 137 -6.28 5.08 10.68
CA VAL A 137 -5.73 5.70 9.46
C VAL A 137 -4.25 5.94 9.72
N TYR A 138 -3.40 5.35 8.89
CA TYR A 138 -1.96 5.52 8.98
C TYR A 138 -1.50 6.68 8.11
N HIS A 139 -0.33 7.20 8.40
CA HIS A 139 0.25 8.34 7.70
C HIS A 139 1.75 8.13 7.48
N TYR A 140 2.20 8.42 6.26
CA TYR A 140 3.60 8.45 5.89
C TYR A 140 4.03 9.90 5.65
N ASN A 141 5.01 10.37 6.43
CA ASN A 141 5.61 11.67 6.24
C ASN A 141 6.72 11.60 5.18
N ALA A 142 6.56 12.31 4.06
CA ALA A 142 7.51 12.24 2.95
C ALA A 142 8.85 12.93 3.21
N GLU A 143 8.92 13.86 4.17
CA GLU A 143 10.15 14.57 4.53
C GLU A 143 11.04 13.73 5.46
N THR A 144 10.45 13.09 6.47
CA THR A 144 11.18 12.30 7.47
C THR A 144 11.26 10.81 7.12
N GLY A 145 10.39 10.33 6.24
CA GLY A 145 10.23 8.92 5.90
C GLY A 145 9.59 8.08 7.02
N GLN A 146 8.96 8.72 8.01
CA GLN A 146 8.39 8.05 9.17
C GLN A 146 6.91 7.70 8.97
N PHE A 147 6.50 6.60 9.61
CA PHE A 147 5.11 6.17 9.69
C PHE A 147 4.51 6.53 11.05
N SER A 148 3.24 6.94 11.04
CA SER A 148 2.43 7.30 12.20
C SER A 148 0.97 6.87 11.98
N TYR A 149 0.09 7.01 12.98
CA TYR A 149 -1.33 6.68 12.86
C TYR A 149 -2.21 7.56 13.75
N TYR A 150 -3.50 7.65 13.40
CA TYR A 150 -4.54 8.46 14.06
C TYR A 150 -5.75 7.63 14.51
#